data_AF-A0AAW8CNQ6-F1
#
_entry.id   AF-A0AAW8CNQ6-F1
#
_cell.length_a   1.000
_cell.length_b   1.000
_cell.length_c   1.000
_cell.angle_alpha   90.00
_cell.angle_beta   90.00
_cell.angle_gamma   90.00
#
_symmetry.space_group_name_H-M   'P 1'
#
loop_
_entity.id
_entity.type
_entity.pdbx_description
1 polymer ?
#
loop_
_entity_poly.entity_id
_entity_poly.type
_entity_poly.pdbx_seq_one_letter_code
_entity_poly.pdbx_strand_id
1 'polypeptide(L)'
;MKKILLLVIVVSLLGCASVSMEKRLKEEPAFTFNTNSSIDETVNCLKTQWGTSIPFSLVDTKKGKMIFNGDPDSVGHIIEIISNQNNTTTVKAIIVSPWAIMQKNLMNRLKKCEAML
;
A
#
# COMPACT_ATOMS: atom_id res chain seq x y z
N MET A 1 -8.55 59.09 2.77
CA MET A 1 -8.22 58.28 1.57
C MET A 1 -6.94 57.51 1.89
N LYS A 2 -7.06 56.23 2.26
CA LYS A 2 -5.96 55.42 2.80
C LYS A 2 -5.98 54.03 2.18
N LYS A 3 -4.80 53.64 1.68
CA LYS A 3 -4.25 52.29 1.51
C LYS A 3 -4.72 51.49 0.29
N ILE A 4 -3.92 51.62 -0.76
CA ILE A 4 -3.70 50.62 -1.80
C ILE A 4 -3.22 49.34 -1.10
N LEU A 5 -3.99 48.26 -1.20
CA LEU A 5 -3.63 46.93 -0.71
C LEU A 5 -3.46 46.04 -1.92
N LEU A 6 -2.22 45.90 -2.39
CA LEU A 6 -1.87 45.10 -3.57
C LEU A 6 -0.53 44.39 -3.30
N LEU A 7 -0.61 43.28 -2.57
CA LEU A 7 0.45 42.29 -2.28
C LEU A 7 -0.29 41.17 -1.52
N VAL A 8 -0.45 39.92 -1.95
CA VAL A 8 0.28 39.07 -2.89
C VAL A 8 -0.71 37.99 -3.35
N ILE A 9 -0.98 37.95 -4.65
CA ILE A 9 -1.32 36.69 -5.33
C ILE A 9 0.02 35.98 -5.58
N VAL A 10 0.01 34.65 -5.53
CA VAL A 10 1.13 33.72 -5.82
C VAL A 10 1.88 33.19 -4.58
N VAL A 11 1.31 32.17 -3.95
CA VAL A 11 2.00 30.87 -3.84
C VAL A 11 1.02 29.79 -4.30
N SER A 12 0.82 29.77 -5.61
CA SER A 12 0.63 28.52 -6.33
C SER A 12 1.79 27.59 -6.00
N LEU A 13 1.53 26.53 -5.25
CA LEU A 13 2.21 25.23 -5.29
C LEU A 13 1.25 24.32 -4.50
N LEU A 14 0.34 23.61 -5.16
CA LEU A 14 0.69 22.30 -5.72
C LEU A 14 1.76 21.62 -4.86
N GLY A 15 1.49 21.52 -3.55
CA GLY A 15 1.81 20.31 -2.84
C GLY A 15 0.99 19.19 -3.47
N CYS A 16 1.34 18.77 -4.69
CA CYS A 16 1.29 17.35 -5.00
C CYS A 16 2.13 16.75 -3.88
N ALA A 17 1.47 16.36 -2.80
CA ALA A 17 2.10 15.62 -1.74
C ALA A 17 2.52 14.32 -2.41
N SER A 18 3.69 14.33 -3.03
CA SER A 18 4.53 13.16 -3.16
C SER A 18 4.82 12.79 -1.72
N VAL A 19 3.83 12.13 -1.11
CA VAL A 19 3.95 11.32 0.06
C VAL A 19 5.05 10.35 -0.34
N SER A 20 6.29 10.68 0.06
CA SER A 20 7.44 9.85 -0.20
C SER A 20 7.09 8.46 0.30
N MET A 21 7.10 7.46 -0.60
CA MET A 21 6.76 6.09 -0.22
C MET A 21 7.66 5.59 0.90
N GLU A 22 8.91 6.06 0.95
CA GLU A 22 9.82 5.84 2.08
C GLU A 22 9.28 6.33 3.43
N LYS A 23 8.53 7.43 3.46
CA LYS A 23 7.92 7.94 4.69
C LYS A 23 6.73 7.07 5.13
N ARG A 24 5.94 6.55 4.18
CA ARG A 24 4.83 5.64 4.47
C ARG A 24 5.30 4.25 4.86
N LEU A 25 6.40 3.77 4.29
CA LEU A 25 7.04 2.50 4.67
C LEU A 25 7.59 2.51 6.10
N LYS A 26 7.75 3.67 6.71
CA LYS A 26 8.11 3.83 8.13
C LYS A 26 6.90 3.83 9.07
N GLU A 27 5.68 3.89 8.55
CA GLU A 27 4.48 3.74 9.36
C GLU A 27 4.34 2.27 9.82
N GLU A 28 3.79 2.07 11.02
CA GLU A 28 3.52 0.71 11.49
C GLU A 28 2.53 0.01 10.54
N PRO A 29 2.80 -1.25 10.17
CA PRO A 29 1.90 -1.98 9.28
C PRO A 29 0.56 -2.21 9.98
N ALA A 30 -0.53 -1.86 9.29
CA ALA A 30 -1.89 -2.08 9.78
C ALA A 30 -2.26 -3.56 9.86
N PHE A 31 -1.55 -4.42 9.12
CA PHE A 31 -1.72 -5.85 9.14
C PHE A 31 -0.38 -6.54 8.85
N THR A 32 -0.06 -7.59 9.61
CA THR A 32 1.13 -8.42 9.38
C THR A 32 0.79 -9.87 9.63
N PHE A 33 1.25 -10.76 8.75
CA PHE A 33 1.21 -12.21 8.98
C PHE A 33 2.45 -12.89 8.41
N ASN A 34 2.70 -14.11 8.86
CA ASN A 34 3.79 -14.96 8.39
C ASN A 34 3.21 -16.22 7.76
N THR A 35 3.86 -16.70 6.70
CA THR A 35 3.53 -17.96 6.03
C THR A 35 4.82 -18.68 5.65
N ASN A 36 4.77 -20.01 5.48
CA ASN A 36 5.86 -20.80 4.92
C ASN A 36 5.78 -20.90 3.38
N SER A 37 4.76 -20.27 2.78
CA SER A 37 4.60 -20.17 1.34
C SER A 37 5.67 -19.25 0.73
N SER A 38 6.02 -19.51 -0.52
CA SER A 38 6.95 -18.68 -1.29
C SER A 38 6.39 -17.28 -1.55
N ILE A 39 7.27 -16.36 -1.94
CA ILE A 39 6.86 -15.01 -2.37
C ILE A 39 5.86 -15.10 -3.53
N ASP A 40 6.09 -15.97 -4.52
CA ASP A 40 5.24 -16.06 -5.71
C ASP A 40 3.87 -16.66 -5.40
N GLU A 41 3.80 -17.68 -4.53
CA GLU A 41 2.52 -18.19 -4.01
C GLU A 41 1.74 -17.12 -3.26
N THR A 42 2.44 -16.35 -2.42
CA THR A 42 1.84 -15.24 -1.67
C THR A 42 1.29 -14.17 -2.61
N VAL A 43 2.06 -13.78 -3.62
CA VAL A 43 1.61 -12.84 -4.66
C VAL A 43 0.39 -13.37 -5.40
N ASN A 44 0.39 -14.65 -5.79
CA ASN A 44 -0.73 -15.24 -6.53
C ASN A 44 -2.01 -15.33 -5.69
N CYS A 45 -1.88 -15.65 -4.40
CA CYS A 45 -3.00 -15.62 -3.48
C CYS A 45 -3.61 -14.21 -3.37
N LEU A 46 -2.77 -13.18 -3.20
CA LEU A 46 -3.24 -11.79 -3.14
C LEU A 46 -3.92 -11.35 -4.44
N LYS A 47 -3.34 -11.68 -5.61
CA LYS A 47 -3.96 -11.44 -6.93
C LYS A 47 -5.35 -12.09 -7.04
N THR A 48 -5.47 -13.34 -6.60
CA THR A 48 -6.75 -14.07 -6.63
C THR A 48 -7.78 -13.41 -5.72
N GLN A 49 -7.39 -12.98 -4.52
CA GLN A 49 -8.29 -12.30 -3.60
C GLN A 49 -8.69 -10.90 -4.09
N TRP A 50 -7.84 -10.20 -4.85
CA TRP A 50 -8.19 -8.90 -5.45
C TRP A 50 -9.03 -9.02 -6.72
N GLY A 51 -8.87 -10.11 -7.46
CA GLY A 51 -9.47 -10.31 -8.77
C GLY A 51 -8.63 -9.67 -9.88
N THR A 52 -8.92 -10.03 -11.12
CA THR A 52 -8.23 -9.50 -12.32
C THR A 52 -8.61 -8.07 -12.67
N SER A 53 -9.64 -7.52 -12.02
CA SER A 53 -10.24 -6.23 -12.38
C SER A 53 -9.51 -5.03 -11.78
N ILE A 54 -8.62 -5.22 -10.81
CA ILE A 54 -7.96 -4.11 -10.12
C ILE A 54 -6.48 -4.05 -10.53
N PRO A 55 -6.04 -2.97 -11.22
CA PRO A 55 -4.66 -2.85 -11.63
C PRO A 55 -3.75 -2.66 -10.40
N PHE A 56 -2.86 -3.63 -10.18
CA PHE A 56 -1.78 -3.51 -9.21
C PHE A 56 -0.45 -3.40 -9.93
N SER A 57 0.44 -2.57 -9.38
CA SER A 57 1.84 -2.51 -9.76
C SER A 57 2.64 -3.39 -8.80
N LEU A 58 3.57 -4.15 -9.35
CA LEU A 58 4.42 -5.03 -8.57
C LEU A 58 5.87 -4.62 -8.80
N VAL A 59 6.60 -4.40 -7.71
CA VAL A 59 8.00 -3.93 -7.74
C VAL A 59 8.86 -4.91 -6.98
N ASP A 60 9.93 -5.37 -7.62
CA ASP A 60 10.95 -6.18 -6.96
C ASP A 60 11.82 -5.32 -6.05
N THR A 61 12.12 -5.85 -4.88
CA THR A 61 12.98 -5.21 -3.87
C THR A 61 14.11 -6.17 -3.50
N LYS A 62 15.15 -5.66 -2.83
CA LYS A 62 16.26 -6.50 -2.35
C LYS A 62 15.83 -7.61 -1.38
N LYS A 63 14.64 -7.50 -0.76
CA LYS A 63 14.15 -8.41 0.28
C LYS A 63 12.93 -9.23 -0.14
N GLY A 64 12.42 -9.02 -1.34
CA GLY A 64 11.21 -9.67 -1.85
C GLY A 64 10.43 -8.77 -2.79
N LYS A 65 9.10 -8.72 -2.67
CA LYS A 65 8.23 -7.97 -3.58
C LYS A 65 7.40 -6.93 -2.86
N MET A 66 7.09 -5.84 -3.54
CA MET A 66 6.16 -4.81 -3.07
C MET A 66 5.00 -4.70 -4.04
N ILE A 67 3.78 -4.72 -3.53
CA ILE A 67 2.56 -4.54 -4.31
C ILE A 67 1.98 -3.17 -3.99
N PHE A 68 1.68 -2.42 -5.04
CA PHE A 68 0.96 -1.16 -5.01
C PHE A 68 -0.34 -1.31 -5.76
N ASN A 69 -1.39 -0.67 -5.26
CA ASN A 69 -2.64 -0.56 -5.99
C ASN A 69 -2.97 0.92 -6.17
N GLY A 70 -3.32 1.30 -7.40
CA GLY A 70 -3.60 2.66 -7.81
C GLY A 70 -5.02 2.86 -8.33
N ASP A 71 -5.96 2.00 -7.95
CA ASP A 71 -7.35 2.12 -8.38
C ASP A 71 -8.03 3.35 -7.73
N PRO A 72 -8.79 4.17 -8.48
CA PRO A 72 -9.57 5.29 -7.93
C PRO A 72 -10.54 4.88 -6.81
N ASP A 73 -11.03 3.63 -6.81
CA ASP A 73 -11.87 3.04 -5.75
C ASP A 73 -11.06 2.18 -4.75
N SER A 74 -9.72 2.20 -4.83
CA SER A 74 -8.83 1.53 -3.90
C SER A 74 -7.67 2.45 -3.55
N VAL A 75 -7.83 3.26 -2.50
CA VAL A 75 -6.76 4.17 -2.06
C VAL A 75 -5.45 3.39 -1.82
N GLY A 76 -4.34 3.99 -2.25
CA GLY A 76 -3.01 3.38 -2.29
C GLY A 76 -2.67 2.59 -1.04
N HIS A 77 -2.51 1.28 -1.19
CA HIS A 77 -1.91 0.44 -0.16
C HIS A 77 -0.58 -0.07 -0.66
N ILE A 78 0.34 -0.24 0.29
CA ILE A 78 1.65 -0.81 0.06
C ILE A 78 1.68 -2.14 0.79
N ILE A 79 1.87 -3.24 0.06
CA ILE A 79 2.08 -4.55 0.66
C ILE A 79 3.52 -4.97 0.41
N GLU A 80 4.30 -5.09 1.47
CA GLU A 80 5.61 -5.72 1.42
C GLU A 80 5.47 -7.21 1.66
N ILE A 81 6.10 -8.00 0.80
CA ILE A 81 6.22 -9.45 0.89
C ILE A 81 7.71 -9.76 0.98
N ILE A 82 8.16 -10.16 2.16
CA ILE A 82 9.57 -10.31 2.51
C ILE A 82 9.87 -11.78 2.72
N SER A 83 10.83 -12.34 1.98
CA SER A 83 11.36 -13.67 2.31
C SER A 83 12.40 -13.53 3.42
N ASN A 84 12.22 -14.26 4.52
CA ASN A 84 13.20 -14.35 5.59
C ASN A 84 14.11 -15.57 5.40
N GLN A 85 15.22 -15.60 6.14
CA GLN A 85 16.24 -16.66 6.06
C GLN A 85 15.76 -18.06 6.47
N ASN A 86 14.59 -18.17 7.11
CA ASN A 86 14.05 -19.44 7.63
C ASN A 86 12.96 -20.04 6.73
N ASN A 87 12.95 -19.75 5.42
CA ASN A 87 11.86 -20.10 4.50
C ASN A 87 10.48 -19.57 4.91
N THR A 88 10.43 -18.56 5.78
CA THR A 88 9.21 -17.88 6.18
C THR A 88 9.07 -16.61 5.37
N THR A 89 7.93 -16.43 4.71
CA THR A 89 7.55 -15.18 4.08
C THR A 89 6.73 -14.34 5.05
N THR A 90 7.12 -13.09 5.28
CA THR A 90 6.34 -12.13 6.05
C THR A 90 5.63 -11.18 5.11
N VAL A 91 4.34 -10.99 5.31
CA VAL A 91 3.52 -10.02 4.60
C VAL A 91 3.21 -8.87 5.53
N LYS A 92 3.50 -7.64 5.11
CA LYS A 92 3.21 -6.41 5.83
C LYS A 92 2.38 -5.49 4.95
N ALA A 93 1.18 -5.13 5.40
CA ALA A 93 0.32 -4.20 4.67
C ALA A 93 0.26 -2.84 5.38
N ILE A 94 0.62 -1.80 4.63
CA ILE A 94 0.50 -0.40 5.02
C ILE A 94 -0.67 0.18 4.24
N ILE A 95 -1.72 0.58 4.95
CA ILE A 95 -2.98 1.01 4.36
C ILE A 95 -3.05 2.53 4.40
N VAL A 96 -2.88 3.18 3.26
CA VAL A 96 -2.86 4.65 3.16
C VAL A 96 -4.21 5.15 2.63
N SER A 97 -5.30 4.74 3.29
CA SER A 97 -6.67 5.11 2.91
C SER A 97 -7.38 5.89 4.02
N PRO A 98 -8.00 7.06 3.76
CA PRO A 98 -8.90 7.68 4.71
C PRO A 98 -10.27 6.99 4.80
N TRP A 99 -10.58 6.04 3.91
CA TRP A 99 -11.91 5.42 3.82
C TRP A 99 -11.97 4.07 4.54
N ALA A 100 -12.64 4.03 5.69
CA ALA A 100 -12.71 2.86 6.58
C ALA A 100 -13.26 1.59 5.90
N ILE A 101 -14.22 1.71 4.99
CA ILE A 101 -14.79 0.55 4.29
C ILE A 101 -13.76 -0.15 3.39
N MET A 102 -12.86 0.61 2.78
CA MET A 102 -11.79 0.06 1.94
C MET A 102 -10.72 -0.62 2.77
N GLN A 103 -10.35 -0.02 3.90
CA GLN A 103 -9.44 -0.66 4.87
C GLN A 103 -10.00 -2.02 5.30
N LYS A 104 -11.29 -2.07 5.66
CA LYS A 104 -11.97 -3.32 6.05
C LYS A 104 -11.96 -4.37 4.92
N ASN A 105 -12.24 -3.97 3.69
CA ASN A 105 -12.24 -4.87 2.54
C ASN A 105 -10.84 -5.43 2.26
N LEU A 106 -9.81 -4.58 2.32
CA LEU A 106 -8.42 -4.99 2.16
C LEU A 106 -7.99 -5.96 3.27
N MET A 107 -8.27 -5.65 4.53
CA MET A 107 -7.99 -6.54 5.66
C MET A 107 -8.69 -7.89 5.51
N ASN A 108 -9.95 -7.91 5.05
CA ASN A 108 -10.66 -9.17 4.82
C ASN A 108 -10.01 -10.02 3.73
N ARG A 109 -9.54 -9.42 2.64
CA ARG A 109 -8.82 -10.12 1.57
C ARG A 109 -7.48 -10.65 2.05
N LEU A 110 -6.77 -9.87 2.87
CA LEU A 110 -5.50 -10.30 3.49
C LEU A 110 -5.69 -11.48 4.44
N LYS A 111 -6.72 -11.44 5.31
CA LYS A 111 -7.07 -12.55 6.21
C LYS A 111 -7.47 -13.82 5.46
N LYS A 112 -8.21 -13.70 4.35
CA LYS A 112 -8.51 -14.84 3.50
C LYS A 112 -7.24 -15.46 2.93
N CYS A 113 -6.28 -14.63 2.54
CA CYS A 113 -5.01 -15.11 2.02
C CYS A 113 -4.15 -15.77 3.10
N GLU A 114 -4.07 -15.18 4.29
CA GLU A 114 -3.43 -15.78 5.47
C GLU A 114 -4.01 -17.17 5.80
N ALA A 115 -5.33 -17.35 5.70
CA ALA A 115 -5.96 -18.65 5.97
C ALA A 115 -5.71 -19.72 4.89
N MET A 116 -5.18 -19.34 3.71
CA MET A 116 -4.95 -20.25 2.58
C MET A 116 -3.46 -20.63 2.41
N LEU A 117 -2.55 -19.87 3.00
CA LEU A 117 -1.10 -19.97 2.85
C LEU A 117 -0.43 -20.53 4.10
#